data_AF-A0A1C3NV71-F1
#
_entry.id   AF-A0A1C3NV71-F1
#
_cell.length_a   1.000
_cell.length_b   1.000
_cell.length_c   1.000
_cell.angle_alpha   90.00
_cell.angle_beta   90.00
_cell.angle_gamma   90.00
#
_symmetry.space_group_name_H-M   'P 1'
#
loop_
_entity.id
_entity.type
_entity.pdbx_description
1 polymer ?
#
loop_
_entity_poly.entity_id
_entity_poly.type
_entity_poly.pdbx_seq_one_letter_code
_entity_poly.pdbx_strand_id
1 'polypeptide(L)' 'MADARNLKKPDVEELVVGELTWITSSYSNGAGGVCVEVTKLDDGVILRDSVQPDGPVLSFSREEWRAFTDGAKEGEFDI' A
#
# COMPACT_ATOMS: atom_id res chain seq x y z
N MET A 1 -8.88 -11.97 18.98
CA MET A 1 -7.81 -12.03 17.96
C MET A 1 -8.46 -12.53 16.68
N ALA A 2 -8.57 -11.69 15.66
CA ALA A 2 -9.09 -12.11 14.35
C ALA A 2 -8.10 -13.10 13.71
N ASP A 3 -8.61 -14.14 13.05
CA ASP A 3 -7.77 -15.11 12.33
C ASP A 3 -7.26 -14.46 11.04
N ALA A 4 -5.94 -14.25 10.95
CA ALA A 4 -5.29 -13.58 9.82
C ALA A 4 -5.56 -14.28 8.46
N ARG A 5 -6.04 -15.52 8.48
CA ARG A 5 -6.36 -16.32 7.28
C ARG A 5 -7.63 -15.89 6.55
N ASN A 6 -8.47 -15.03 7.12
CA ASN A 6 -9.78 -14.67 6.55
C ASN A 6 -9.97 -13.17 6.30
N LEU A 7 -8.88 -12.41 6.21
CA LEU A 7 -8.91 -10.98 5.91
C LEU A 7 -9.25 -10.77 4.44
N LYS A 8 -10.35 -10.06 4.15
CA LYS A 8 -10.70 -9.65 2.77
C LYS A 8 -9.66 -8.63 2.30
N LYS A 9 -8.87 -9.03 1.31
CA LYS A 9 -7.91 -8.16 0.62
C LYS A 9 -8.55 -7.60 -0.65
N PRO A 10 -8.08 -6.44 -1.14
CA PRO A 10 -8.40 -6.01 -2.49
C PRO A 10 -7.94 -7.07 -3.50
N ASP A 11 -8.87 -7.57 -4.30
CA ASP A 11 -8.60 -8.47 -5.42
C ASP A 11 -8.03 -7.64 -6.58
N VAL A 12 -6.69 -7.59 -6.68
CA VAL A 12 -5.96 -6.71 -7.62
C VAL A 12 -6.23 -7.01 -9.09
N GLU A 13 -6.72 -8.21 -9.40
CA GLU A 13 -7.06 -8.61 -10.77
C GLU A 13 -8.42 -8.07 -11.23
N GLU A 14 -9.32 -7.73 -10.30
CA GLU A 14 -10.65 -7.16 -10.61
C GLU A 14 -10.62 -5.62 -10.67
N LEU A 15 -9.55 -5.00 -10.15
CA LEU A 15 -9.38 -3.56 -10.11
C LEU A 15 -8.70 -3.06 -11.38
N VAL A 16 -9.26 -2.01 -12.00
CA VAL A 16 -8.54 -1.25 -13.03
C VAL A 16 -7.55 -0.31 -12.35
N VAL A 17 -6.36 -0.83 -12.05
CA VAL A 17 -5.29 -0.15 -11.28
C VAL A 17 -4.94 1.25 -11.83
N GLY A 18 -4.99 1.42 -13.16
CA GLY A 18 -4.75 2.70 -13.82
C GLY A 18 -5.81 3.78 -13.60
N GLU A 19 -7.03 3.40 -13.18
CA GLU A 19 -8.14 4.34 -12.89
C GLU A 19 -8.21 4.74 -11.42
N LEU A 20 -7.37 4.15 -10.56
CA LEU A 20 -7.34 4.48 -9.14
C LEU A 20 -6.73 5.87 -8.90
N THR A 21 -7.21 6.54 -7.85
CA THR A 21 -6.64 7.82 -7.42
C THR A 21 -5.40 7.55 -6.56
N TRP A 22 -4.22 7.80 -7.13
CA TRP A 22 -2.93 7.60 -6.48
C TRP A 22 -2.51 8.82 -5.66
N ILE A 23 -1.94 8.55 -4.49
CA ILE A 23 -1.44 9.55 -3.54
C ILE A 23 0.06 9.35 -3.40
N THR A 24 0.83 10.38 -3.74
CA THR A 24 2.27 10.45 -3.51
C THR A 24 2.54 11.28 -2.26
N SER A 25 3.50 10.86 -1.43
CA SER A 25 3.89 11.64 -0.25
C SER A 25 4.54 12.96 -0.64
N SER A 26 4.19 14.06 0.02
CA SER A 26 4.85 15.36 -0.15
C SER A 26 6.33 15.35 0.25
N TYR A 27 6.77 14.35 1.00
CA TYR A 27 8.15 14.14 1.41
C TYR A 27 8.99 13.42 0.35
N SER A 28 8.37 12.97 -0.74
CA SER A 28 9.04 12.25 -1.84
C SER A 28 9.75 13.15 -2.86
N ASN A 29 9.87 14.46 -2.59
CA ASN A 29 10.57 15.43 -3.44
C ASN A 29 12.12 15.39 -3.34
N GLY A 30 12.70 14.36 -2.71
CA GLY A 30 14.16 14.18 -2.58
C GLY A 30 14.84 13.66 -3.86
N ALA A 31 16.15 13.88 -3.99
CA ALA A 31 17.00 13.81 -5.18
C ALA A 31 17.11 12.46 -5.97
N GLY A 32 16.11 11.58 -5.92
CA GLY A 32 16.16 10.25 -6.55
C GLY A 32 14.93 9.83 -7.36
N GLY A 33 13.79 10.53 -7.28
CA GLY A 33 12.64 10.29 -8.17
C GLY A 33 11.93 8.93 -8.05
N VAL A 34 12.35 8.05 -7.13
CA VAL A 34 11.71 6.76 -6.87
C VAL A 34 10.78 6.90 -5.68
N CYS A 35 9.48 6.97 -5.94
CA CYS A 35 8.46 7.19 -4.91
C CYS A 35 7.52 5.98 -4.86
N VAL A 36 7.05 5.66 -3.67
CA VAL A 36 5.91 4.75 -3.52
C VAL A 36 4.63 5.58 -3.64
N GLU A 37 3.71 5.13 -4.47
CA GLU A 37 2.35 5.67 -4.53
C GLU A 37 1.39 4.73 -3.81
N VAL A 38 0.40 5.32 -3.16
CA VAL A 38 -0.61 4.57 -2.42
C VAL A 38 -2.01 4.97 -2.84
N THR A 39 -2.94 4.02 -2.86
CA THR A 39 -4.37 4.29 -2.97
C THR A 39 -5.14 3.55 -1.88
N LYS A 40 -6.18 4.20 -1.37
CA LYS A 40 -7.05 3.66 -0.31
C LYS A 40 -8.35 3.18 -0.92
N LEU A 41 -8.72 1.96 -0.58
CA LEU A 41 -9.98 1.32 -0.98
C LEU A 41 -10.81 1.02 0.28
N ASP A 42 -12.08 0.67 0.11
CA ASP A 42 -12.94 0.29 1.24
C ASP A 42 -12.38 -0.93 1.98
N ASP A 43 -11.90 -1.92 1.24
CA ASP A 43 -11.41 -3.19 1.77
C ASP A 43 -9.90 -3.21 2.05
N GLY A 44 -9.15 -2.14 1.72
CA GLY A 44 -7.71 -2.18 1.93
C GLY A 44 -6.91 -1.05 1.30
N VAL A 45 -5.63 -1.33 1.10
CA VAL A 45 -4.64 -0.38 0.57
C VAL A 45 -3.84 -1.07 -0.53
N ILE A 46 -3.59 -0.34 -1.61
CA ILE A 46 -2.71 -0.79 -2.71
C ILE A 46 -1.54 0.16 -2.85
N LEU A 47 -0.35 -0.41 -3.04
CA LEU A 47 0.91 0.30 -3.25
C LEU A 47 1.50 -0.07 -4.61
N ARG A 48 2.12 0.91 -5.28
CA ARG A 48 2.92 0.67 -6.49
C ARG A 48 4.18 1.53 -6.50
N ASP A 49 5.09 1.19 -7.41
CA ASP A 49 6.25 2.01 -7.74
C ASP A 49 5.84 3.14 -8.72
N SER A 50 6.12 4.40 -8.36
CA SER A 50 5.82 5.56 -9.20
C SER A 50 6.56 5.53 -10.54
N VAL A 51 7.75 4.91 -10.61
CA VAL A 51 8.54 4.86 -11.86
C VAL A 51 8.16 3.67 -12.74
N GLN A 52 7.35 2.74 -12.22
CA GLN A 52 6.78 1.61 -12.96
C GLN A 52 5.27 1.53 -12.69
N PRO A 53 4.47 2.50 -13.17
CA PRO A 53 3.04 2.60 -12.85
C PRO A 53 2.20 1.43 -13.38
N ASP A 54 2.67 0.74 -14.42
CA ASP A 54 2.09 -0.47 -15.01
C ASP A 54 2.73 -1.76 -14.45
N GLY A 55 3.64 -1.63 -13.49
CA GLY A 55 4.29 -2.73 -12.81
C GLY A 55 3.39 -3.44 -11.79
N PRO A 56 3.93 -4.45 -11.09
CA PRO A 56 3.20 -5.15 -10.05
C PRO A 56 2.83 -4.21 -8.89
N VAL A 57 1.66 -4.48 -8.30
CA VAL A 57 1.17 -3.77 -7.12
C VAL A 57 1.17 -4.68 -5.89
N LEU A 58 1.30 -4.09 -4.70
CA LEU A 58 1.12 -4.77 -3.43
C LEU A 58 -0.26 -4.43 -2.88
N SER A 59 -1.04 -5.43 -2.45
CA SER A 59 -2.33 -5.21 -1.78
C SER A 59 -2.34 -5.74 -0.36
N PHE A 60 -2.93 -4.93 0.52
CA PHE A 60 -3.09 -5.24 1.94
C PHE A 60 -4.55 -5.04 2.32
N SER A 61 -5.08 -5.93 3.14
CA SER A 61 -6.36 -5.66 3.81
C SER A 61 -6.21 -4.47 4.76
N ARG A 62 -7.35 -3.91 5.17
CA ARG A 62 -7.37 -2.85 6.18
C ARG A 62 -6.67 -3.23 7.48
N GLU A 63 -6.80 -4.48 7.92
CA GLU A 63 -6.23 -4.96 9.19
C GLU A 63 -4.72 -5.17 9.09
N GLU A 64 -4.22 -5.72 7.99
CA GLU A 64 -2.77 -5.85 7.74
C GLU A 64 -2.12 -4.47 7.61
N TRP A 65 -2.75 -3.54 6.89
CA TRP A 65 -2.21 -2.19 6.77
C TRP A 65 -2.11 -1.49 8.13
N ARG A 66 -3.12 -1.66 8.99
CA ARG A 66 -3.09 -1.15 10.38
C ARG A 66 -1.93 -1.76 11.17
N ALA A 67 -1.84 -3.09 11.19
CA ALA A 67 -0.78 -3.80 11.90
C ALA A 67 0.62 -3.35 11.42
N PHE A 68 0.81 -3.23 10.11
CA PHE A 68 2.05 -2.71 9.52
C PHE A 68 2.38 -1.30 10.01
N THR A 69 1.42 -0.37 9.94
CA THR A 69 1.68 1.03 10.34
C THR A 69 1.88 1.19 11.84
N ASP A 70 1.28 0.34 12.68
CA ASP A 70 1.48 0.38 14.12
C ASP A 70 2.87 -0.16 14.46
N GLY A 71 3.26 -1.33 13.94
CA GLY A 71 4.61 -1.88 14.10
C GLY A 71 5.70 -0.93 13.59
N ALA A 72 5.48 -0.25 12.46
CA ALA A 72 6.42 0.74 11.93
C ALA A 72 6.59 1.96 12.86
N LYS A 73 5.52 2.43 13.52
CA LYS A 73 5.62 3.53 14.51
C LYS A 73 6.28 3.09 15.80
N GLU A 74 6.14 1.81 16.15
CA GLU A 74 6.78 1.20 17.33
C GLU A 74 8.26 0.86 17.08
N GLY A 75 8.76 1.06 15.86
CA GLY A 75 10.15 0.78 15.48
C GLY A 75 10.44 -0.71 15.28
N GLU A 76 9.42 -1.55 15.06
CA GLU A 76 9.57 -3.00 14.87
C GLU A 76 10.47 -3.34 13.67
N PHE A 77 10.57 -2.44 12.70
CA PHE A 77 11.32 -2.62 11.45
C PHE A 77 12.59 -1.76 11.36
N ASP A 78 13.00 -1.09 12.45
CA ASP A 78 14.24 -0.30 12.50
C ASP A 78 15.44 -1.25 12.69
N ILE A 79 15.98 -1.76 11.57
CA ILE A 79 17.16 -2.66 11.52
C ILE A 79 18.48 -1.92 11.30
#